data_AF-A0A5M8FRA4-F1
#
_entry.id   AF-A0A5M8FRA4-F1
#
_cell.length_a   1.000
_cell.length_b   1.000
_cell.length_c   1.000
_cell.angle_alpha   90.00
_cell.angle_beta   90.00
_cell.angle_gamma   90.00
#
_symmetry.space_group_name_H-M   'P 1'
#
loop_
_entity.id
_entity.type
_entity.pdbx_description
1 polymer ?
#
loop_
_entity_poly.entity_id
_entity_poly.type
_entity_poly.pdbx_seq_one_letter_code
_entity_poly.pdbx_strand_id
1 'polypeptide(L)'
;MNRQDTAAISLPNDLGYLPAALAFVRAIAEYTGFGPGDRRRIELAVEEAAANVIQHAFPPGETHSFDIVCRQVAGGLEICVHDKGVPWDPTLDPDYQPDVSLDQQTGRGLGEFLIKQLMDRYSYQNLGHDGKQVSLIKYLATPHIGDTRPPPDESHTRAGPPPHTGPSPPTVEYDIRRMRPKEAIAVSRAVFDSYGYSYAGDFVYYPERIAAMNASGQLLSAVAVVKETGEVAGHNALLFSDDLPAELAIAVTRHEFRGLGIARELGAFLEREAERMGLRGIYTKQVTVHPFTQKFVAKLGFRDCGLLLAHSPRTLSFKGIADQAAQRNSDVLGIRLFGQPQQRRLYLPEQHRDVIVDLYARLQIPLELLGAGQPPAADQRTLLKASINSARSLCEIHLDQYGSDLVGLLKQELRRVRREEINLVEMYLRMTDPATPWVSAEAEKLGFFFTGVLPETRGGDALVMQYFNGIQIDYGDLVIERPETAALLRYVSERDPNN
;
A
#
# COMPACT_ATOMS: atom_id res chain seq x y z
N MET A 1 -24.88 29.34 15.25
CA MET A 1 -23.45 29.66 15.47
C MET A 1 -22.80 28.35 15.89
N ASN A 2 -22.13 27.64 14.98
CA ASN A 2 -21.45 26.38 15.30
C ASN A 2 -20.25 26.70 16.20
N ARG A 3 -20.37 26.45 17.50
CA ARG A 3 -19.20 26.45 18.40
C ARG A 3 -18.29 25.33 17.89
N GLN A 4 -17.04 25.66 17.56
CA GLN A 4 -16.01 24.65 17.35
C GLN A 4 -15.65 24.11 18.74
N ASP A 5 -16.23 22.98 19.11
CA ASP A 5 -15.99 22.27 20.38
C ASP A 5 -14.70 21.42 20.31
N THR A 6 -13.70 21.88 19.55
CA THR A 6 -12.46 21.14 19.26
C THR A 6 -11.26 22.07 19.28
N ALA A 7 -10.21 21.66 20.00
CA ALA A 7 -8.90 22.30 20.00
C ALA A 7 -7.84 21.26 19.62
N ALA A 8 -6.79 21.66 18.90
CA ALA A 8 -5.71 20.77 18.49
C ALA A 8 -4.34 21.45 18.65
N ILE A 9 -3.31 20.66 18.94
CA ILE A 9 -1.91 21.06 18.92
C ILE A 9 -1.10 20.00 18.17
N SER A 10 -0.16 20.43 17.33
CA SER A 10 0.80 19.56 16.63
C SER A 10 2.18 19.81 17.20
N LEU A 11 2.88 18.75 17.61
CA LEU A 11 4.15 18.83 18.32
C LEU A 11 5.20 17.92 17.65
N PRO A 12 6.48 18.32 17.65
CA PRO A 12 7.58 17.43 17.25
C PRO A 12 7.66 16.21 18.16
N ASN A 13 8.14 15.08 17.63
CA ASN A 13 8.40 13.84 18.38
C ASN A 13 9.64 13.93 19.31
N ASP A 14 9.65 14.93 20.17
CA ASP A 14 10.74 15.21 21.12
C ASP A 14 10.15 15.40 22.53
N LEU A 15 10.71 14.68 23.51
CA LEU A 15 10.29 14.72 24.92
C LEU A 15 10.36 16.14 25.50
N GLY A 16 11.20 17.02 24.96
CA GLY A 16 11.24 18.43 25.33
C GLY A 16 9.92 19.18 25.11
N TYR A 17 9.03 18.69 24.23
CA TYR A 17 7.71 19.27 23.98
C TYR A 17 6.59 18.66 24.83
N LEU A 18 6.88 17.63 25.63
CA LEU A 18 5.90 17.00 26.52
C LEU A 18 5.26 18.00 27.52
N PRO A 19 6.00 18.97 28.12
CA PRO A 19 5.38 19.99 28.96
C PRO A 19 4.36 20.86 28.21
N ALA A 20 4.56 21.12 26.92
CA ALA A 20 3.63 21.88 26.09
C ALA A 20 2.34 21.08 25.81
N ALA A 21 2.46 19.78 25.51
CA ALA A 21 1.33 18.86 25.38
C ALA A 21 0.47 18.84 26.65
N LEU A 22 1.11 18.67 27.81
CA LEU A 22 0.43 18.60 29.10
C LEU A 22 -0.21 19.93 29.50
N ALA A 23 0.46 21.05 29.24
CA ALA A 23 -0.11 22.38 29.49
C ALA A 23 -1.35 22.65 28.62
N PHE A 24 -1.29 22.26 27.34
CA PHE A 24 -2.40 22.36 26.40
C PHE A 24 -3.62 21.57 26.90
N VAL A 25 -3.44 20.28 27.20
CA VAL A 25 -4.54 19.43 27.69
C VAL A 25 -5.07 19.90 29.05
N ARG A 26 -4.19 20.32 29.98
CA ARG A 26 -4.58 20.87 31.28
C ARG A 26 -5.54 22.06 31.12
N ALA A 27 -5.21 22.99 30.23
CA ALA A 27 -6.03 24.19 29.99
C ALA A 27 -7.42 23.82 29.43
N ILE A 28 -7.49 22.85 28.52
CA ILE A 28 -8.77 22.40 27.95
C ILE A 28 -9.59 21.60 28.99
N ALA A 29 -8.96 20.76 29.80
CA ALA A 29 -9.63 20.03 30.88
C ALA A 29 -10.18 20.99 31.95
N GLU A 30 -9.43 22.04 32.30
CA GLU A 30 -9.91 23.10 33.19
C GLU A 30 -11.12 23.85 32.60
N TYR A 31 -11.03 24.25 31.33
CA TYR A 31 -12.14 24.89 30.63
C TYR A 31 -13.39 24.00 30.55
N THR A 32 -13.20 22.68 30.46
CA THR A 32 -14.30 21.68 30.42
C THR A 32 -14.91 21.42 31.80
N GLY A 33 -14.29 21.91 32.88
CA GLY A 33 -14.84 21.84 34.24
C GLY A 33 -14.23 20.75 35.13
N PHE A 34 -13.11 20.13 34.73
CA PHE A 34 -12.46 19.10 35.56
C PHE A 34 -11.76 19.71 36.80
N GLY A 35 -11.98 19.08 37.96
CA GLY A 35 -11.27 19.43 39.19
C GLY A 35 -9.77 19.13 39.12
N PRO A 36 -8.94 19.68 40.02
CA PRO A 36 -7.48 19.49 40.00
C PRO A 36 -7.02 18.02 40.03
N GLY A 37 -7.80 17.13 40.66
CA GLY A 37 -7.52 15.70 40.72
C GLY A 37 -7.65 15.02 39.36
N ASP A 38 -8.79 15.19 38.69
CA ASP A 38 -9.02 14.58 37.37
C ASP A 38 -8.16 15.23 36.29
N ARG A 39 -7.84 16.53 36.40
CA ARG A 39 -6.86 17.19 35.53
C ARG A 39 -5.50 16.48 35.56
N ARG A 40 -4.98 16.17 36.76
CA ARG A 40 -3.72 15.41 36.90
C ARG A 40 -3.81 14.00 36.31
N ARG A 41 -4.96 13.32 36.45
CA ARG A 41 -5.17 11.99 35.86
C ARG A 41 -5.19 12.04 34.33
N ILE A 42 -5.87 13.03 33.77
CA ILE A 42 -5.91 13.30 32.33
C ILE A 42 -4.50 13.62 31.82
N GLU A 43 -3.77 14.49 32.50
CA GLU A 43 -2.38 14.82 32.15
C GLU A 43 -1.50 13.58 32.13
N LEU A 44 -1.53 12.76 33.18
CA LEU A 44 -0.73 11.54 33.25
C LEU A 44 -1.10 10.55 32.14
N ALA A 45 -2.39 10.37 31.83
CA ALA A 45 -2.81 9.50 30.74
C ALA A 45 -2.34 10.00 29.37
N VAL A 46 -2.37 11.32 29.14
CA VAL A 46 -1.83 11.93 27.92
C VAL A 46 -0.31 11.87 27.90
N GLU A 47 0.34 11.99 29.05
CA GLU A 47 1.80 11.84 29.19
C GLU A 47 2.24 10.46 28.70
N GLU A 48 1.59 9.41 29.19
CA GLU A 48 1.84 8.04 28.76
C GLU A 48 1.58 7.85 27.26
N ALA A 49 0.47 8.37 26.74
CA ALA A 49 0.14 8.25 25.32
C ALA A 49 1.13 9.00 24.42
N ALA A 50 1.48 10.24 24.78
CA ALA A 50 2.41 11.08 24.03
C ALA A 50 3.86 10.57 24.15
N ALA A 51 4.29 10.12 25.33
CA ALA A 51 5.60 9.52 25.54
C ALA A 51 5.75 8.24 24.72
N ASN A 52 4.70 7.39 24.65
CA ASN A 52 4.69 6.21 23.80
C ASN A 52 4.88 6.60 22.32
N VAL A 53 4.16 7.60 21.82
CA VAL A 53 4.36 8.10 20.46
C VAL A 53 5.80 8.58 20.25
N ILE A 54 6.31 9.45 21.13
CA ILE A 54 7.65 10.03 21.01
C ILE A 54 8.75 8.95 21.04
N GLN A 55 8.62 7.96 21.92
CA GLN A 55 9.66 6.96 22.17
C GLN A 55 9.58 5.73 21.26
N HIS A 56 8.40 5.41 20.74
CA HIS A 56 8.16 4.11 20.08
C HIS A 56 7.51 4.22 18.71
N ALA A 57 6.82 5.32 18.38
CA ALA A 57 6.15 5.42 17.09
C ALA A 57 7.13 5.69 15.94
N PHE A 58 8.29 6.30 16.18
CA PHE A 58 9.21 6.71 15.12
C PHE A 58 10.60 6.07 15.29
N PRO A 59 11.31 5.80 14.18
CA PRO A 59 12.70 5.35 14.24
C PRO A 59 13.62 6.36 14.96
N PRO A 60 14.67 5.90 15.67
CA PRO A 60 15.59 6.80 16.37
C PRO A 60 16.26 7.81 15.42
N GLY A 61 16.22 9.09 15.79
CA GLY A 61 16.88 10.17 15.05
C GLY A 61 16.07 10.80 13.91
N GLU A 62 14.87 10.30 13.62
CA GLU A 62 13.96 10.95 12.65
C GLU A 62 13.10 12.02 13.34
N THR A 63 12.99 13.20 12.72
CA THR A 63 12.08 14.27 13.19
C THR A 63 10.72 14.13 12.51
N HIS A 64 9.69 13.87 13.31
CA HIS A 64 8.30 13.75 12.92
C HIS A 64 7.42 14.61 13.82
N SER A 65 6.12 14.67 13.52
CA SER A 65 5.13 15.33 14.37
C SER A 65 4.01 14.37 14.75
N PHE A 66 3.35 14.68 15.85
CA PHE A 66 2.13 14.03 16.29
C PHE A 66 1.13 15.09 16.79
N ASP A 67 -0.15 14.76 16.70
CA ASP A 67 -1.24 15.66 17.01
C ASP A 67 -1.95 15.23 18.29
N ILE A 68 -2.28 16.20 19.14
CA ILE A 68 -3.21 16.03 20.26
C ILE A 68 -4.45 16.86 19.98
N VAL A 69 -5.60 16.18 19.84
CA VAL A 69 -6.90 16.80 19.57
C VAL A 69 -7.81 16.59 20.76
N CYS A 70 -8.27 17.68 21.37
CA CYS A 70 -9.23 17.68 22.47
C CYS A 70 -10.62 18.06 21.93
N ARG A 71 -11.62 17.21 22.16
CA ARG A 71 -13.02 17.44 21.79
C ARG A 71 -13.93 17.41 23.02
N GLN A 72 -14.73 18.44 23.22
CA GLN A 72 -15.78 18.36 24.25
C GLN A 72 -16.85 17.38 23.79
N VAL A 73 -17.17 16.42 24.65
CA VAL A 73 -18.22 15.43 24.44
C VAL A 73 -19.31 15.61 25.50
N ALA A 74 -20.48 15.01 25.28
CA ALA A 74 -21.57 15.07 26.26
C ALA A 74 -21.09 14.53 27.63
N GLY A 75 -20.97 15.44 28.60
CA GLY A 75 -20.56 15.11 29.98
C GLY A 75 -19.06 14.87 30.18
N GLY A 76 -18.18 15.25 29.25
CA GLY A 76 -16.75 14.96 29.39
C GLY A 76 -15.84 15.57 28.32
N LEU A 77 -14.61 15.04 28.25
CA LEU A 77 -13.57 15.41 27.30
C LEU A 77 -13.02 14.16 26.61
N GLU A 78 -13.01 14.16 25.28
CA GLU A 78 -12.27 13.20 24.45
C GLU A 78 -10.92 13.81 24.05
N ILE A 79 -9.86 13.03 24.16
CA ILE A 79 -8.50 13.41 23.77
C ILE A 79 -7.97 12.35 22.82
N CYS A 80 -7.67 12.74 21.59
CA CYS A 80 -7.07 11.90 20.57
C CYS A 80 -5.60 12.24 20.43
N VAL A 81 -4.72 11.25 20.58
CA VAL A 81 -3.31 11.33 20.21
C VAL A 81 -3.14 10.60 18.89
N HIS A 82 -2.78 11.34 17.85
CA HIS A 82 -2.69 10.87 16.46
C HIS A 82 -1.27 10.99 15.94
N ASP A 83 -0.78 9.96 15.27
CA ASP A 83 0.58 9.92 14.74
C ASP A 83 0.68 9.09 13.45
N LYS A 84 1.69 9.39 12.63
CA LYS A 84 2.04 8.64 11.41
C LYS A 84 3.32 7.79 11.58
N GLY A 85 3.51 7.23 12.76
CA GLY A 85 4.59 6.31 13.08
C GLY A 85 4.27 4.84 12.79
N VAL A 86 5.19 3.94 13.13
CA VAL A 86 5.16 2.49 12.85
C VAL A 86 3.82 1.85 13.27
N PRO A 87 3.22 0.96 12.45
CA PRO A 87 2.02 0.21 12.83
C PRO A 87 2.21 -0.59 14.12
N TRP A 88 1.23 -0.47 15.03
CA TRP A 88 1.19 -1.14 16.31
C TRP A 88 -0.09 -1.97 16.45
N ASP A 89 0.02 -3.11 17.13
CA ASP A 89 -1.12 -3.98 17.44
C ASP A 89 -1.14 -4.19 18.97
N PRO A 90 -2.11 -3.56 19.69
CA PRO A 90 -2.21 -3.69 21.14
C PRO A 90 -2.45 -5.12 21.62
N THR A 91 -3.00 -6.00 20.77
CA THR A 91 -3.36 -7.38 21.16
C THR A 91 -2.15 -8.32 21.26
N LEU A 92 -0.99 -7.89 20.75
CA LEU A 92 0.23 -8.67 20.74
C LEU A 92 1.15 -8.37 21.93
N ASP A 93 0.91 -7.27 22.64
CA ASP A 93 1.61 -6.95 23.88
C ASP A 93 0.89 -7.63 25.06
N PRO A 94 1.62 -8.33 25.97
CA PRO A 94 0.99 -8.91 27.14
C PRO A 94 0.44 -7.81 28.05
N ASP A 95 -0.79 -7.98 28.54
CA ASP A 95 -1.36 -7.08 29.55
C ASP A 95 -0.42 -7.01 30.77
N TYR A 96 -0.17 -5.79 31.24
CA TYR A 96 0.62 -5.59 32.46
C TYR A 96 -0.11 -6.22 33.67
N GLN A 97 0.57 -7.09 34.40
CA GLN A 97 0.01 -7.77 35.56
C GLN A 97 0.52 -7.10 36.85
N PRO A 98 -0.33 -6.36 37.58
CA PRO A 98 0.13 -5.62 38.76
C PRO A 98 0.62 -6.54 39.90
N ASP A 99 0.22 -7.81 39.90
CA ASP A 99 0.56 -8.80 40.93
C ASP A 99 1.88 -9.55 40.64
N VAL A 100 2.53 -9.28 39.49
CA VAL A 100 3.78 -9.93 39.09
C VAL A 100 4.98 -9.01 39.38
N SER A 101 6.03 -9.55 40.01
CA SER A 101 7.26 -8.80 40.28
C SER A 101 7.86 -8.22 39.00
N LEU A 102 8.37 -6.99 39.05
CA LEU A 102 9.08 -6.34 37.92
C LEU A 102 10.30 -7.14 37.44
N ASP A 103 10.85 -8.05 38.25
CA ASP A 103 11.92 -8.98 37.85
C ASP A 103 11.42 -10.10 36.91
N GLN A 104 10.10 -10.31 36.85
CA GLN A 104 9.44 -11.40 36.13
C GLN A 104 8.57 -10.91 34.94
N GLN A 105 8.45 -9.59 34.75
CA GLN A 105 7.74 -8.99 33.63
C GLN A 105 8.45 -7.75 33.10
N THR A 106 8.39 -7.51 31.79
CA THR A 106 8.88 -6.26 31.20
C THR A 106 7.89 -5.13 31.49
N GLY A 107 8.35 -3.90 31.70
CA GLY A 107 7.48 -2.72 31.82
C GLY A 107 6.65 -2.38 30.56
N ARG A 108 6.64 -3.23 29.54
CA ARG A 108 5.75 -3.12 28.38
C ARG A 108 4.31 -3.34 28.82
N GLY A 109 3.39 -2.53 28.27
CA GLY A 109 1.97 -2.55 28.65
C GLY A 109 1.62 -1.71 29.90
N LEU A 110 2.62 -1.22 30.66
CA LEU A 110 2.38 -0.39 31.86
C LEU A 110 1.69 0.93 31.52
N GLY A 111 2.13 1.64 30.48
CA GLY A 111 1.52 2.91 30.06
C GLY A 111 0.06 2.74 29.63
N GLU A 112 -0.25 1.70 28.86
CA GLU A 112 -1.64 1.36 28.50
C GLU A 112 -2.48 0.98 29.73
N PHE A 113 -1.91 0.21 30.66
CA PHE A 113 -2.56 -0.12 31.93
C PHE A 113 -2.87 1.13 32.76
N LEU A 114 -1.91 2.05 32.89
CA LEU A 114 -2.10 3.33 33.59
C LEU A 114 -3.20 4.16 32.93
N ILE A 115 -3.17 4.29 31.60
CA ILE A 115 -4.22 4.99 30.85
C ILE A 115 -5.60 4.38 31.13
N LYS A 116 -5.73 3.05 31.08
CA LYS A 116 -6.99 2.33 31.37
C LYS A 116 -7.49 2.53 32.81
N GLN A 117 -6.61 2.78 33.77
CA GLN A 117 -6.98 3.08 35.17
C GLN A 117 -7.36 4.56 35.38
N LEU A 118 -6.76 5.47 34.60
CA LEU A 118 -6.92 6.91 34.77
C LEU A 118 -8.09 7.47 33.97
N MET A 119 -8.38 6.88 32.81
CA MET A 119 -9.44 7.31 31.87
C MET A 119 -10.64 6.37 31.92
N ASP A 120 -11.82 6.86 31.53
CA ASP A 120 -13.05 6.07 31.58
C ASP A 120 -13.23 5.22 30.32
N ARG A 121 -12.67 5.68 29.18
CA ARG A 121 -12.54 4.88 27.96
C ARG A 121 -11.17 5.08 27.33
N TYR A 122 -10.67 3.98 26.77
CA TYR A 122 -9.48 3.92 25.94
C TYR A 122 -9.84 3.16 24.67
N SER A 123 -9.46 3.68 23.51
CA SER A 123 -9.58 2.98 22.24
C SER A 123 -8.41 3.28 21.33
N TYR A 124 -7.94 2.26 20.63
CA TYR A 124 -6.95 2.37 19.57
C TYR A 124 -7.62 2.20 18.20
N GLN A 125 -7.21 3.00 17.23
CA GLN A 125 -7.68 2.94 15.85
C GLN A 125 -6.49 3.02 14.89
N ASN A 126 -6.43 2.08 13.95
CA ASN A 126 -5.55 2.17 12.79
C ASN A 126 -6.32 2.90 11.66
N LEU A 127 -5.72 3.93 11.09
CA LEU A 127 -6.31 4.81 10.07
C LEU A 127 -5.63 4.63 8.69
N GLY A 128 -4.77 3.62 8.53
CA GLY A 128 -4.14 3.29 7.25
C GLY A 128 -3.20 4.39 6.79
N HIS A 129 -3.44 5.00 5.63
CA HIS A 129 -2.62 6.10 5.11
C HIS A 129 -2.56 7.33 6.05
N ASP A 130 -3.54 7.46 6.93
CA ASP A 130 -3.59 8.52 7.93
C ASP A 130 -2.84 8.17 9.21
N GLY A 131 -2.26 6.99 9.35
CA GLY A 131 -1.48 6.58 10.52
C GLY A 131 -2.35 5.88 11.56
N LYS A 132 -2.15 6.19 12.84
CA LYS A 132 -2.86 5.56 13.96
C LYS A 132 -3.28 6.59 15.00
N GLN A 133 -4.30 6.26 15.79
CA GLN A 133 -4.87 7.13 16.80
C GLN A 133 -5.19 6.36 18.07
N VAL A 134 -4.78 6.91 19.21
CA VAL A 134 -5.29 6.54 20.53
C VAL A 134 -6.31 7.59 20.96
N SER A 135 -7.48 7.16 21.41
CA SER A 135 -8.54 8.04 21.91
C SER A 135 -8.84 7.72 23.36
N LEU A 136 -8.80 8.75 24.20
CA LEU A 136 -9.00 8.71 25.64
C LEU A 136 -10.25 9.53 25.98
N ILE A 137 -11.17 8.99 26.77
CA ILE A 137 -12.36 9.74 27.22
C ILE A 137 -12.40 9.78 28.74
N LYS A 138 -12.59 10.98 29.30
CA LYS A 138 -12.91 11.21 30.71
C LYS A 138 -14.25 11.93 30.84
N TYR A 139 -15.10 11.47 31.75
CA TYR A 139 -16.38 12.08 32.10
C TYR A 139 -16.27 12.87 33.41
N LEU A 140 -17.05 13.94 33.54
CA LEU A 140 -17.16 14.72 34.77
C LEU A 140 -17.79 13.85 35.88
N ALA A 141 -17.20 13.88 37.08
CA ALA A 141 -17.65 13.05 38.19
C ALA A 141 -19.10 13.38 38.63
N THR A 142 -19.94 12.35 38.70
CA THR A 142 -21.13 12.31 39.59
C THR A 142 -20.73 11.71 40.94
N PRO A 143 -21.34 12.12 42.08
CA PRO A 143 -20.82 11.82 43.40
C PRO A 143 -21.01 10.34 43.76
N HIS A 144 -19.91 9.60 43.94
CA HIS A 144 -19.87 8.38 44.76
C HIS A 144 -18.51 8.23 45.49
N ILE A 145 -18.58 7.50 46.59
CA ILE A 145 -17.79 7.56 47.85
C ILE A 145 -16.58 6.61 47.84
N GLY A 146 -15.48 7.03 48.46
CA GLY A 146 -14.33 6.19 48.88
C GLY A 146 -13.32 5.93 47.74
N ASP A 147 -12.00 5.85 47.92
CA ASP A 147 -11.20 5.67 49.13
C ASP A 147 -9.78 6.26 48.95
N THR A 148 -9.15 6.63 50.06
CA THR A 148 -7.79 7.20 50.14
C THR A 148 -6.75 6.15 50.49
N ARG A 149 -5.57 6.13 49.83
CA ARG A 149 -4.29 5.77 50.47
C ARG A 149 -3.05 6.32 49.72
N PRO A 150 -1.94 6.61 50.43
CA PRO A 150 -0.82 7.46 49.98
C PRO A 150 0.37 6.66 49.37
N PRO A 151 1.35 7.32 48.72
CA PRO A 151 2.40 6.67 47.93
C PRO A 151 3.71 6.44 48.72
N PRO A 152 4.56 5.48 48.30
CA PRO A 152 5.98 5.47 48.63
C PRO A 152 6.89 5.69 47.41
N ASP A 153 7.65 6.79 47.53
CA ASP A 153 9.05 7.09 47.20
C ASP A 153 9.86 6.35 46.12
N GLU A 154 10.67 7.16 45.42
CA GLU A 154 11.45 6.93 44.22
C GLU A 154 12.82 6.27 44.50
N SER A 155 13.34 5.48 43.54
CA SER A 155 14.71 5.64 43.01
C SER A 155 15.15 4.46 42.11
N HIS A 156 15.64 4.80 40.91
CA HIS A 156 16.94 4.40 40.34
C HIS A 156 16.91 4.28 38.80
N THR A 157 17.49 5.30 38.16
CA THR A 157 17.96 5.37 36.78
C THR A 157 19.09 4.38 36.49
N ARG A 158 19.14 3.81 35.28
CA ARG A 158 20.40 3.41 34.63
C ARG A 158 20.31 3.28 33.11
N ALA A 159 21.41 3.69 32.48
CA ALA A 159 21.63 4.01 31.09
C ALA A 159 21.86 2.79 30.16
N GLY A 160 21.53 2.95 28.89
CA GLY A 160 21.79 1.97 27.82
C GLY A 160 23.23 2.04 27.26
N PRO A 161 23.72 0.99 26.57
CA PRO A 161 25.00 1.01 25.89
C PRO A 161 24.90 1.44 24.40
N PRO A 162 26.02 1.83 23.76
CA PRO A 162 26.07 2.45 22.42
C PRO A 162 26.09 1.41 21.27
N PRO A 163 26.01 1.89 20.01
CA PRO A 163 25.77 1.05 18.83
C PRO A 163 27.02 0.29 18.39
N HIS A 164 26.82 -0.98 18.01
CA HIS A 164 27.84 -1.78 17.34
C HIS A 164 27.74 -1.61 15.83
N THR A 165 28.76 -0.97 15.24
CA THR A 165 29.19 -1.24 13.87
C THR A 165 30.03 -2.51 13.86
N GLY A 166 29.51 -3.57 13.23
CA GLY A 166 30.18 -4.87 13.07
C GLY A 166 29.88 -5.48 11.70
N PRO A 167 30.72 -6.42 11.23
CA PRO A 167 30.91 -6.77 9.82
C PRO A 167 29.80 -7.66 9.25
N SER A 168 29.82 -7.84 7.91
CA SER A 168 28.88 -8.65 7.11
C SER A 168 28.32 -9.88 7.84
N PRO A 169 27.01 -10.15 7.76
CA PRO A 169 26.40 -11.16 8.61
C PRO A 169 26.90 -12.58 8.28
N PRO A 170 26.93 -13.47 9.29
CA PRO A 170 27.06 -14.91 9.06
C PRO A 170 25.94 -15.39 8.13
N THR A 171 26.11 -16.54 7.50
CA THR A 171 25.07 -17.20 6.69
C THR A 171 23.80 -17.38 7.53
N VAL A 172 22.84 -16.45 7.40
CA VAL A 172 21.55 -16.50 8.10
C VAL A 172 20.70 -17.56 7.41
N GLU A 173 20.37 -18.63 8.13
CA GLU A 173 19.43 -19.63 7.65
C GLU A 173 17.98 -19.17 7.86
N TYR A 174 17.17 -19.32 6.83
CA TYR A 174 15.74 -19.00 6.86
C TYR A 174 14.93 -20.06 6.11
N ASP A 175 13.65 -20.17 6.47
CA ASP A 175 12.67 -20.99 5.78
C ASP A 175 11.72 -20.13 4.95
N ILE A 176 11.35 -20.59 3.75
CA ILE A 176 10.33 -19.96 2.92
C ILE A 176 9.05 -20.79 2.95
N ARG A 177 7.94 -20.13 3.30
CA ARG A 177 6.63 -20.77 3.38
C ARG A 177 5.51 -19.74 3.30
N ARG A 178 4.27 -20.23 3.24
CA ARG A 178 3.07 -19.39 3.42
C ARG A 178 3.10 -18.67 4.78
N MET A 179 2.61 -17.44 4.77
CA MET A 179 2.45 -16.60 5.95
C MET A 179 1.40 -17.19 6.91
N ARG A 180 1.68 -17.12 8.22
CA ARG A 180 0.69 -17.41 9.27
C ARG A 180 -0.04 -16.13 9.67
N PRO A 181 -1.31 -16.16 10.10
CA PRO A 181 -2.06 -14.94 10.45
C PRO A 181 -1.33 -14.01 11.43
N LYS A 182 -0.71 -14.57 12.48
CA LYS A 182 0.06 -13.82 13.49
C LYS A 182 1.31 -13.10 12.95
N GLU A 183 1.75 -13.41 11.73
CA GLU A 183 2.92 -12.80 11.08
C GLU A 183 2.55 -11.56 10.26
N ALA A 184 1.25 -11.28 10.08
CA ALA A 184 0.77 -10.14 9.30
C ALA A 184 1.26 -8.78 9.83
N ILE A 185 1.47 -8.66 11.15
CA ILE A 185 2.06 -7.45 11.75
C ILE A 185 3.51 -7.24 11.29
N ALA A 186 4.29 -8.32 11.18
CA ALA A 186 5.68 -8.23 10.75
C ALA A 186 5.76 -7.87 9.26
N VAL A 187 4.80 -8.33 8.45
CA VAL A 187 4.63 -7.89 7.05
C VAL A 187 4.29 -6.41 6.99
N SER A 188 3.31 -5.95 7.77
CA SER A 188 2.89 -4.54 7.80
C SER A 188 4.06 -3.61 8.19
N ARG A 189 4.85 -4.01 9.18
CA ARG A 189 6.08 -3.30 9.59
C ARG A 189 7.13 -3.31 8.48
N ALA A 190 7.39 -4.45 7.84
CA ALA A 190 8.35 -4.51 6.72
C ALA A 190 7.96 -3.63 5.52
N VAL A 191 6.65 -3.52 5.24
CA VAL A 191 6.12 -2.58 4.23
C VAL A 191 6.31 -1.13 4.68
N PHE A 192 5.99 -0.79 5.92
CA PHE A 192 6.24 0.55 6.47
C PHE A 192 7.73 0.93 6.44
N ASP A 193 8.63 -0.01 6.73
CA ASP A 193 10.07 0.24 6.68
C ASP A 193 10.55 0.56 5.26
N SER A 194 9.89 -0.01 4.25
CA SER A 194 10.24 0.18 2.84
C SER A 194 9.57 1.41 2.22
N TYR A 195 8.34 1.76 2.65
CA TYR A 195 7.49 2.73 1.97
C TYR A 195 6.88 3.81 2.88
N GLY A 196 7.09 3.77 4.20
CA GLY A 196 6.30 4.57 5.14
C GLY A 196 4.81 4.28 4.97
N TYR A 197 3.96 5.31 5.02
CA TYR A 197 2.52 5.25 4.67
C TYR A 197 2.22 5.56 3.19
N SER A 198 3.23 5.55 2.32
CA SER A 198 3.08 5.96 0.91
C SER A 198 2.66 4.85 -0.04
N TYR A 199 2.56 3.59 0.42
CA TYR A 199 2.15 2.47 -0.42
C TYR A 199 0.67 2.61 -0.83
N ALA A 200 0.39 2.47 -2.12
CA ALA A 200 -0.93 2.80 -2.67
C ALA A 200 -2.08 1.88 -2.18
N GLY A 201 -1.78 0.65 -1.77
CA GLY A 201 -2.76 -0.24 -1.16
C GLY A 201 -2.74 -0.12 0.36
N ASP A 202 -3.66 0.65 0.95
CA ASP A 202 -3.67 0.95 2.39
C ASP A 202 -3.84 -0.29 3.28
N PHE A 203 -4.48 -1.35 2.77
CA PHE A 203 -4.72 -2.61 3.48
C PHE A 203 -3.44 -3.25 4.05
N VAL A 204 -2.27 -2.95 3.48
CA VAL A 204 -0.97 -3.46 3.94
C VAL A 204 -0.56 -2.91 5.31
N TYR A 205 -1.22 -1.86 5.79
CA TYR A 205 -0.99 -1.30 7.13
C TYR A 205 -1.94 -1.87 8.19
N TYR A 206 -2.87 -2.74 7.80
CA TYR A 206 -3.86 -3.38 8.66
C TYR A 206 -3.57 -4.89 8.72
N PRO A 207 -2.84 -5.38 9.74
CA PRO A 207 -2.48 -6.79 9.88
C PRO A 207 -3.68 -7.74 9.76
N GLU A 208 -4.81 -7.36 10.36
CA GLU A 208 -6.07 -8.10 10.32
C GLU A 208 -6.66 -8.19 8.90
N ARG A 209 -6.49 -7.16 8.06
CA ARG A 209 -6.92 -7.21 6.65
C ARG A 209 -6.01 -8.13 5.84
N ILE A 210 -4.68 -8.06 6.03
CA ILE A 210 -3.75 -8.99 5.38
C ILE A 210 -4.09 -10.44 5.76
N ALA A 211 -4.34 -10.71 7.05
CA ALA A 211 -4.73 -12.03 7.52
C ALA A 211 -6.07 -12.49 6.92
N ALA A 212 -7.08 -11.61 6.88
CA ALA A 212 -8.39 -11.91 6.29
C ALA A 212 -8.33 -12.13 4.77
N MET A 213 -7.52 -11.36 4.04
CA MET A 213 -7.31 -11.54 2.60
C MET A 213 -6.59 -12.86 2.28
N ASN A 214 -5.66 -13.28 3.15
CA ASN A 214 -5.06 -14.62 3.05
C ASN A 214 -6.08 -15.74 3.32
N ALA A 215 -6.95 -15.57 4.32
CA ALA A 215 -7.97 -16.55 4.67
C ALA A 215 -9.06 -16.69 3.58
N SER A 216 -9.43 -15.60 2.92
CA SER A 216 -10.44 -15.56 1.86
C SER A 216 -9.90 -15.93 0.47
N GLY A 217 -8.58 -16.01 0.30
CA GLY A 217 -7.94 -16.31 -0.98
C GLY A 217 -7.76 -15.10 -1.91
N GLN A 218 -8.05 -13.89 -1.45
CA GLN A 218 -7.76 -12.65 -2.18
C GLN A 218 -6.27 -12.33 -2.22
N LEU A 219 -5.50 -12.86 -1.26
CA LEU A 219 -4.05 -12.73 -1.18
C LEU A 219 -3.44 -14.11 -0.89
N LEU A 220 -2.30 -14.42 -1.49
CA LEU A 220 -1.47 -15.56 -1.10
C LEU A 220 -0.09 -15.02 -0.71
N SER A 221 0.13 -14.85 0.59
CA SER A 221 1.37 -14.32 1.16
C SER A 221 2.39 -15.43 1.43
N ALA A 222 3.63 -15.19 1.02
CA ALA A 222 4.80 -15.97 1.39
C ALA A 222 5.75 -15.12 2.24
N VAL A 223 6.38 -15.74 3.23
CA VAL A 223 7.36 -15.11 4.13
C VAL A 223 8.64 -15.92 4.20
N ALA A 224 9.76 -15.21 4.34
CA ALA A 224 11.04 -15.79 4.73
C ALA A 224 11.21 -15.59 6.24
N VAL A 225 11.42 -16.68 6.98
CA VAL A 225 11.48 -16.66 8.44
C VAL A 225 12.82 -17.21 8.91
N VAL A 226 13.56 -16.40 9.65
CA VAL A 226 14.86 -16.77 10.21
C VAL A 226 14.69 -17.94 11.17
N LYS A 227 15.43 -19.02 10.99
CA LYS A 227 15.26 -20.26 11.78
C LYS A 227 15.57 -20.06 13.25
N GLU A 228 16.60 -19.28 13.54
CA GLU A 228 17.09 -19.04 14.91
C GLU A 228 16.12 -18.17 15.72
N THR A 229 15.63 -17.08 15.14
CA THR A 229 14.85 -16.07 15.87
C THR A 229 13.34 -16.18 15.63
N GLY A 230 12.91 -16.87 14.57
CA GLY A 230 11.52 -16.88 14.13
C GLY A 230 11.06 -15.56 13.50
N GLU A 231 11.99 -14.64 13.24
CA GLU A 231 11.70 -13.31 12.69
C GLU A 231 11.41 -13.36 11.19
N VAL A 232 10.41 -12.58 10.74
CA VAL A 232 10.13 -12.41 9.31
C VAL A 232 11.17 -11.49 8.69
N ALA A 233 11.97 -12.02 7.77
CA ALA A 233 13.03 -11.32 7.04
C ALA A 233 12.54 -10.68 5.73
N GLY A 234 11.46 -11.20 5.14
CA GLY A 234 10.88 -10.68 3.91
C GLY A 234 9.52 -11.29 3.58
N HIS A 235 8.81 -10.64 2.66
CA HIS A 235 7.48 -11.02 2.22
C HIS A 235 7.29 -10.70 0.72
N ASN A 236 6.62 -11.59 0.00
CA ASN A 236 5.99 -11.32 -1.29
C ASN A 236 4.57 -11.89 -1.25
N ALA A 237 3.67 -11.43 -2.12
CA ALA A 237 2.35 -12.04 -2.26
C ALA A 237 1.86 -12.13 -3.71
N LEU A 238 0.95 -13.07 -3.96
CA LEU A 238 0.07 -13.02 -5.13
C LEU A 238 -1.23 -12.32 -4.73
N LEU A 239 -1.56 -11.23 -5.40
CA LEU A 239 -2.84 -10.53 -5.26
C LEU A 239 -3.79 -11.00 -6.35
N PHE A 240 -5.00 -11.41 -5.97
CA PHE A 240 -6.02 -11.89 -6.90
C PHE A 240 -7.06 -10.81 -7.16
N SER A 241 -7.43 -10.67 -8.43
CA SER A 241 -8.48 -9.75 -8.89
C SER A 241 -9.44 -10.48 -9.82
N ASP A 242 -10.61 -9.89 -10.08
CA ASP A 242 -11.62 -10.52 -10.93
C ASP A 242 -11.27 -10.49 -12.43
N ASP A 243 -10.53 -9.46 -12.85
CA ASP A 243 -10.38 -9.07 -14.26
C ASP A 243 -8.97 -9.30 -14.81
N LEU A 244 -7.95 -9.19 -13.96
CA LEU A 244 -6.54 -9.36 -14.33
C LEU A 244 -5.96 -10.68 -13.81
N PRO A 245 -4.88 -11.22 -14.42
CA PRO A 245 -4.15 -12.36 -13.86
C PRO A 245 -3.71 -12.08 -12.42
N ALA A 246 -3.31 -13.11 -11.65
CA ALA A 246 -2.78 -12.85 -10.31
C ALA A 246 -1.49 -12.02 -10.39
N GLU A 247 -1.39 -10.99 -9.54
CA GLU A 247 -0.26 -10.06 -9.50
C GLU A 247 0.77 -10.54 -8.47
N LEU A 248 2.03 -10.75 -8.88
CA LEU A 248 3.15 -10.83 -7.95
C LEU A 248 3.48 -9.41 -7.44
N ALA A 249 3.15 -9.15 -6.19
CA ALA A 249 3.18 -7.84 -5.57
C ALA A 249 3.70 -7.87 -4.12
N ILE A 250 3.73 -6.69 -3.49
CA ILE A 250 4.08 -6.49 -2.06
C ILE A 250 5.42 -7.14 -1.70
N ALA A 251 6.40 -7.01 -2.59
CA ALA A 251 7.73 -7.56 -2.41
C ALA A 251 8.55 -6.64 -1.49
N VAL A 252 8.83 -7.12 -0.28
CA VAL A 252 9.61 -6.41 0.74
C VAL A 252 10.66 -7.32 1.35
N THR A 253 11.85 -6.78 1.58
CA THR A 253 12.93 -7.45 2.31
C THR A 253 13.48 -6.46 3.31
N ARG A 254 13.46 -6.84 4.57
CA ARG A 254 13.98 -6.01 5.66
C ARG A 254 15.46 -5.72 5.46
N HIS A 255 15.88 -4.54 5.89
CA HIS A 255 17.18 -3.97 5.52
C HIS A 255 18.34 -4.91 5.90
N GLU A 256 18.28 -5.50 7.08
CA GLU A 256 19.30 -6.38 7.65
C GLU A 256 19.51 -7.67 6.84
N PHE A 257 18.52 -8.05 6.02
CA PHE A 257 18.52 -9.29 5.22
C PHE A 257 18.58 -9.04 3.70
N ARG A 258 18.80 -7.79 3.27
CA ARG A 258 18.97 -7.47 1.85
C ARG A 258 20.25 -8.10 1.30
N GLY A 259 20.26 -8.42 0.01
CA GLY A 259 21.39 -9.07 -0.67
C GLY A 259 21.45 -10.60 -0.53
N LEU A 260 20.64 -11.20 0.35
CA LEU A 260 20.59 -12.66 0.56
C LEU A 260 19.72 -13.41 -0.47
N GLY A 261 19.15 -12.70 -1.45
CA GLY A 261 18.30 -13.30 -2.48
C GLY A 261 16.87 -13.66 -2.04
N ILE A 262 16.45 -13.28 -0.83
CA ILE A 262 15.13 -13.61 -0.25
C ILE A 262 13.97 -13.29 -1.19
N ALA A 263 13.90 -12.07 -1.75
CA ALA A 263 12.81 -11.69 -2.65
C ALA A 263 12.67 -12.63 -3.86
N ARG A 264 13.81 -13.09 -4.43
CA ARG A 264 13.86 -14.06 -5.54
C ARG A 264 13.28 -15.41 -5.12
N GLU A 265 13.68 -15.90 -3.96
CA GLU A 265 13.23 -17.22 -3.50
C GLU A 265 11.76 -17.21 -3.09
N LEU A 266 11.27 -16.10 -2.52
CA LEU A 266 9.85 -15.87 -2.27
C LEU A 266 9.04 -15.81 -3.56
N GLY A 267 9.53 -15.08 -4.57
CA GLY A 267 8.89 -15.04 -5.89
C GLY A 267 8.81 -16.42 -6.53
N ALA A 268 9.92 -17.18 -6.54
CA ALA A 268 9.94 -18.54 -7.06
C ALA A 268 9.05 -19.51 -6.27
N PHE A 269 8.89 -19.31 -4.96
CA PHE A 269 7.92 -20.06 -4.16
C PHE A 269 6.49 -19.77 -4.60
N LEU A 270 6.14 -18.49 -4.76
CA LEU A 270 4.80 -18.08 -5.21
C LEU A 270 4.49 -18.55 -6.63
N GLU A 271 5.46 -18.57 -7.53
CA GLU A 271 5.30 -19.17 -8.87
C GLU A 271 4.91 -20.65 -8.80
N ARG A 272 5.60 -21.44 -7.97
CA ARG A 272 5.25 -22.85 -7.78
C ARG A 272 3.86 -23.02 -7.17
N GLU A 273 3.45 -22.12 -6.27
CA GLU A 273 2.10 -22.13 -5.71
C GLU A 273 1.05 -21.77 -6.79
N ALA A 274 1.33 -20.76 -7.62
CA ALA A 274 0.48 -20.39 -8.74
C ALA A 274 0.30 -21.53 -9.75
N GLU A 275 1.38 -22.25 -10.08
CA GLU A 275 1.33 -23.44 -10.94
C GLU A 275 0.49 -24.56 -10.30
N ARG A 276 0.66 -24.82 -9.00
CA ARG A 276 -0.15 -25.81 -8.25
C ARG A 276 -1.63 -25.44 -8.21
N MET A 277 -1.96 -24.15 -8.20
CA MET A 277 -3.33 -23.65 -8.28
C MET A 277 -3.92 -23.76 -9.69
N GLY A 278 -3.12 -24.17 -10.69
CA GLY A 278 -3.57 -24.29 -12.08
C GLY A 278 -3.68 -22.95 -12.81
N LEU A 279 -3.02 -21.90 -12.31
CA LEU A 279 -2.96 -20.62 -13.04
C LEU A 279 -2.17 -20.81 -14.34
N ARG A 280 -2.54 -20.07 -15.39
CA ARG A 280 -1.82 -20.08 -16.69
C ARG A 280 -0.67 -19.09 -16.73
N GLY A 281 -0.66 -18.13 -15.81
CA GLY A 281 0.41 -17.16 -15.65
C GLY A 281 0.12 -16.20 -14.50
N ILE A 282 1.14 -15.41 -14.18
CA ILE A 282 1.07 -14.28 -13.25
C ILE A 282 1.70 -13.05 -13.89
N TYR A 283 1.27 -11.88 -13.47
CA TYR A 283 1.84 -10.62 -13.93
C TYR A 283 2.47 -9.83 -12.78
N THR A 284 3.23 -8.79 -13.07
CA THR A 284 3.84 -7.92 -12.07
C THR A 284 4.09 -6.53 -12.64
N LYS A 285 4.16 -5.53 -11.75
CA LYS A 285 4.44 -4.14 -12.06
C LYS A 285 5.84 -3.80 -11.57
N GLN A 286 6.70 -3.38 -12.50
CA GLN A 286 8.10 -3.10 -12.23
C GLN A 286 8.34 -1.60 -12.32
N VAL A 287 8.56 -0.96 -11.18
CA VAL A 287 8.74 0.49 -11.11
C VAL A 287 9.88 0.98 -11.99
N THR A 288 9.72 2.16 -12.59
CA THR A 288 10.71 2.79 -13.48
C THR A 288 11.57 3.85 -12.80
N VAL A 289 11.45 4.05 -11.47
CA VAL A 289 12.34 4.95 -10.73
C VAL A 289 13.70 4.34 -10.42
N HIS A 290 13.82 3.02 -10.49
CA HIS A 290 15.06 2.29 -10.25
C HIS A 290 15.04 0.92 -10.94
N PRO A 291 16.20 0.32 -11.28
CA PRO A 291 16.24 -0.93 -12.02
C PRO A 291 16.09 -2.19 -11.15
N PHE A 292 16.02 -2.07 -9.82
CA PHE A 292 16.12 -3.21 -8.91
C PHE A 292 15.00 -4.24 -9.10
N THR A 293 13.74 -3.80 -9.08
CA THR A 293 12.58 -4.67 -9.32
C THR A 293 12.65 -5.30 -10.70
N GLN A 294 13.07 -4.53 -11.72
CA GLN A 294 13.18 -5.04 -13.09
C GLN A 294 14.19 -6.18 -13.22
N LYS A 295 15.39 -6.02 -12.64
CA LYS A 295 16.42 -7.07 -12.60
C LYS A 295 15.98 -8.29 -11.79
N PHE A 296 15.24 -8.06 -10.70
CA PHE A 296 14.70 -9.11 -9.84
C PHE A 296 13.69 -9.98 -10.61
N VAL A 297 12.68 -9.38 -11.24
CA VAL A 297 11.66 -10.15 -11.94
C VAL A 297 12.17 -10.76 -13.25
N ALA A 298 13.19 -10.16 -13.88
CA ALA A 298 13.86 -10.76 -15.02
C ALA A 298 14.47 -12.13 -14.67
N LYS A 299 15.08 -12.26 -13.48
CA LYS A 299 15.62 -13.54 -12.99
C LYS A 299 14.55 -14.56 -12.64
N LEU A 300 13.30 -14.13 -12.44
CA LEU A 300 12.12 -14.97 -12.27
C LEU A 300 11.51 -15.41 -13.61
N GLY A 301 12.07 -14.96 -14.74
CA GLY A 301 11.62 -15.34 -16.08
C GLY A 301 10.41 -14.54 -16.57
N PHE A 302 10.08 -13.42 -15.92
CA PHE A 302 9.09 -12.48 -16.44
C PHE A 302 9.59 -11.83 -17.72
N ARG A 303 8.66 -11.55 -18.62
CA ARG A 303 8.91 -10.82 -19.86
C ARG A 303 8.02 -9.60 -19.94
N ASP A 304 8.61 -8.52 -20.41
CA ASP A 304 7.93 -7.23 -20.47
C ASP A 304 6.92 -7.25 -21.63
N CYS A 305 5.70 -6.81 -21.35
CA CYS A 305 4.56 -6.87 -22.27
C CYS A 305 3.85 -5.53 -22.43
N GLY A 306 4.17 -4.53 -21.60
CA GLY A 306 3.54 -3.21 -21.66
C GLY A 306 4.11 -2.24 -20.66
N LEU A 307 3.51 -1.05 -20.63
CA LEU A 307 3.82 0.05 -19.72
C LEU A 307 2.53 0.55 -19.08
N LEU A 308 2.58 0.85 -17.78
CA LEU A 308 1.58 1.64 -17.07
C LEU A 308 2.23 2.96 -16.67
N LEU A 309 2.04 3.97 -17.51
CA LEU A 309 2.64 5.29 -17.33
C LEU A 309 1.86 6.10 -16.31
N ALA A 310 2.57 6.79 -15.41
CA ALA A 310 2.01 7.57 -14.29
C ALA A 310 1.01 6.78 -13.40
N HIS A 311 1.14 5.46 -13.35
CA HIS A 311 0.25 4.54 -12.61
C HIS A 311 0.11 4.92 -11.13
N SER A 312 1.23 5.17 -10.47
CA SER A 312 1.28 5.44 -9.03
C SER A 312 1.50 6.94 -8.76
N PRO A 313 0.94 7.47 -7.65
CA PRO A 313 1.04 8.89 -7.35
C PRO A 313 2.50 9.30 -7.08
N ARG A 314 2.78 10.60 -7.25
CA ARG A 314 4.09 11.20 -6.94
C ARG A 314 4.48 11.02 -5.46
N THR A 315 3.50 10.88 -4.58
CA THR A 315 3.69 10.69 -3.13
C THR A 315 4.24 9.32 -2.76
N LEU A 316 4.22 8.33 -3.67
CA LEU A 316 4.84 7.03 -3.44
C LEU A 316 6.36 7.20 -3.27
N SER A 317 6.88 6.72 -2.15
CA SER A 317 8.26 6.87 -1.71
C SER A 317 8.90 5.51 -1.46
N PHE A 318 10.15 5.34 -1.91
CA PHE A 318 10.96 4.13 -1.69
C PHE A 318 12.10 4.47 -0.73
N LYS A 319 11.89 4.27 0.59
CA LYS A 319 12.80 4.73 1.65
C LYS A 319 14.23 4.25 1.41
N GLY A 320 15.16 5.21 1.28
CA GLY A 320 16.59 4.97 1.06
C GLY A 320 16.97 4.61 -0.38
N ILE A 321 16.04 4.73 -1.34
CA ILE A 321 16.29 4.48 -2.77
C ILE A 321 15.82 5.65 -3.61
N ALA A 322 14.55 6.04 -3.46
CA ALA A 322 13.90 7.12 -4.20
C ALA A 322 12.81 7.72 -3.32
N ASP A 323 13.23 8.56 -2.37
CA ASP A 323 12.35 9.11 -1.32
C ASP A 323 11.40 10.19 -1.84
N GLN A 324 11.75 10.83 -2.95
CA GLN A 324 10.94 11.86 -3.60
C GLN A 324 10.94 11.66 -5.10
N ALA A 325 9.76 11.44 -5.67
CA ALA A 325 9.59 11.38 -7.12
C ALA A 325 9.41 12.80 -7.69
N ALA A 326 10.04 13.10 -8.82
CA ALA A 326 9.83 14.36 -9.55
C ALA A 326 8.42 14.42 -10.18
N GLN A 327 7.90 13.26 -10.57
CA GLN A 327 6.65 13.07 -11.29
C GLN A 327 5.87 11.85 -10.73
N ARG A 328 4.72 11.55 -11.33
CA ARG A 328 4.00 10.30 -11.04
C ARG A 328 4.84 9.11 -11.49
N ASN A 329 4.75 8.00 -10.75
CA ASN A 329 5.56 6.82 -10.97
C ASN A 329 4.95 5.95 -12.08
N SER A 330 5.80 5.47 -12.99
CA SER A 330 5.43 4.54 -14.06
C SER A 330 5.95 3.13 -13.75
N ASP A 331 5.31 2.13 -14.37
CA ASP A 331 5.64 0.73 -14.21
C ASP A 331 5.80 0.04 -15.57
N VAL A 332 6.76 -0.87 -15.68
CA VAL A 332 6.84 -1.87 -16.75
C VAL A 332 5.95 -3.05 -16.36
N LEU A 333 5.04 -3.45 -17.25
CA LEU A 333 4.24 -4.66 -17.09
C LEU A 333 5.05 -5.88 -17.50
N GLY A 334 5.33 -6.76 -16.53
CA GLY A 334 5.91 -8.06 -16.77
C GLY A 334 4.86 -9.17 -16.68
N ILE A 335 4.97 -10.20 -17.53
CA ILE A 335 4.19 -11.43 -17.42
C ILE A 335 5.07 -12.68 -17.41
N ARG A 336 4.69 -13.65 -16.58
CA ARG A 336 5.27 -14.99 -16.51
C ARG A 336 4.17 -16.02 -16.80
N LEU A 337 4.26 -16.67 -17.95
CA LEU A 337 3.34 -17.75 -18.35
C LEU A 337 3.85 -19.11 -17.89
N PHE A 338 2.95 -19.97 -17.41
CA PHE A 338 3.28 -21.31 -16.97
C PHE A 338 2.97 -22.35 -18.05
N GLY A 339 3.79 -23.40 -18.13
CA GLY A 339 3.69 -24.40 -19.18
C GLY A 339 4.03 -23.86 -20.57
N GLN A 340 3.62 -24.59 -21.61
CA GLN A 340 3.82 -24.20 -22.99
C GLN A 340 2.70 -23.24 -23.43
N PRO A 341 3.01 -22.01 -23.90
CA PRO A 341 2.00 -21.08 -24.37
C PRO A 341 1.19 -21.65 -25.54
N GLN A 342 -0.14 -21.57 -25.43
CA GLN A 342 -1.04 -21.96 -26.51
C GLN A 342 -1.05 -20.90 -27.61
N GLN A 343 -1.33 -21.33 -28.84
CA GLN A 343 -1.51 -20.40 -29.96
C GLN A 343 -2.70 -19.47 -29.68
N ARG A 344 -2.51 -18.17 -29.93
CA ARG A 344 -3.53 -17.14 -29.80
C ARG A 344 -4.03 -16.72 -31.16
N ARG A 345 -5.35 -16.53 -31.28
CA ARG A 345 -6.01 -16.06 -32.49
C ARG A 345 -6.58 -14.68 -32.18
N LEU A 346 -5.96 -13.62 -32.68
CA LEU A 346 -6.25 -12.25 -32.24
C LEU A 346 -6.55 -11.31 -33.40
N TYR A 347 -7.41 -10.33 -33.14
CA TYR A 347 -7.66 -9.18 -34.00
C TYR A 347 -6.80 -8.02 -33.52
N LEU A 348 -5.84 -7.59 -34.35
CA LEU A 348 -4.92 -6.51 -33.98
C LEU A 348 -5.31 -5.17 -34.62
N PRO A 349 -5.25 -4.05 -33.88
CA PRO A 349 -5.32 -2.72 -34.47
C PRO A 349 -4.21 -2.54 -35.53
N GLU A 350 -4.57 -2.06 -36.72
CA GLU A 350 -3.64 -1.96 -37.85
C GLU A 350 -2.42 -1.10 -37.51
N GLN A 351 -2.64 0.04 -36.86
CA GLN A 351 -1.60 0.99 -36.43
C GLN A 351 -0.56 0.39 -35.45
N HIS A 352 -0.97 -0.61 -34.65
CA HIS A 352 -0.13 -1.22 -33.61
C HIS A 352 0.26 -2.66 -33.95
N ARG A 353 -0.08 -3.16 -35.15
CA ARG A 353 0.10 -4.56 -35.53
C ARG A 353 1.55 -5.02 -35.33
N ASP A 354 2.52 -4.27 -35.85
CA ASP A 354 3.92 -4.69 -35.85
C ASP A 354 4.51 -4.76 -34.44
N VAL A 355 4.23 -3.75 -33.59
CA VAL A 355 4.69 -3.75 -32.19
C VAL A 355 4.03 -4.87 -31.39
N ILE A 356 2.75 -5.16 -31.64
CA ILE A 356 2.07 -6.27 -30.95
C ILE A 356 2.62 -7.62 -31.40
N VAL A 357 2.84 -7.84 -32.71
CA VAL A 357 3.44 -9.08 -33.22
C VAL A 357 4.82 -9.31 -32.60
N ASP A 358 5.65 -8.27 -32.52
CA ASP A 358 6.96 -8.34 -31.87
C ASP A 358 6.85 -8.64 -30.36
N LEU A 359 5.91 -8.01 -29.64
CA LEU A 359 5.62 -8.35 -28.24
C LEU A 359 5.26 -9.83 -28.08
N TYR A 360 4.35 -10.37 -28.91
CA TYR A 360 3.97 -11.79 -28.84
C TYR A 360 5.12 -12.74 -29.16
N ALA A 361 5.98 -12.39 -30.12
CA ALA A 361 7.19 -13.15 -30.43
C ALA A 361 8.14 -13.20 -29.22
N ARG A 362 8.37 -12.06 -28.55
CA ARG A 362 9.18 -11.96 -27.33
C ARG A 362 8.57 -12.73 -26.17
N LEU A 363 7.25 -12.70 -26.03
CA LEU A 363 6.50 -13.50 -25.05
C LEU A 363 6.52 -15.00 -25.37
N GLN A 364 7.01 -15.40 -26.55
CA GLN A 364 6.97 -16.78 -27.07
C GLN A 364 5.56 -17.36 -27.09
N ILE A 365 4.58 -16.50 -27.39
CA ILE A 365 3.19 -16.90 -27.58
C ILE A 365 2.97 -17.04 -29.09
N PRO A 366 2.69 -18.24 -29.62
CA PRO A 366 2.40 -18.40 -31.04
C PRO A 366 1.15 -17.59 -31.40
N LEU A 367 1.21 -16.83 -32.49
CA LEU A 367 0.15 -15.90 -32.86
C LEU A 367 -0.38 -16.21 -34.27
N GLU A 368 -1.70 -16.40 -34.37
CA GLU A 368 -2.46 -16.39 -35.61
C GLU A 368 -3.21 -15.05 -35.72
N LEU A 369 -2.93 -14.30 -36.78
CA LEU A 369 -3.61 -13.05 -37.04
C LEU A 369 -4.96 -13.33 -37.69
N LEU A 370 -6.02 -12.85 -37.07
CA LEU A 370 -7.36 -12.89 -37.64
C LEU A 370 -7.53 -11.71 -38.63
N GLY A 371 -8.61 -11.77 -39.41
CA GLY A 371 -8.89 -10.80 -40.48
C GLY A 371 -9.04 -9.35 -40.00
N ALA A 372 -9.36 -8.44 -40.93
CA ALA A 372 -9.62 -7.04 -40.58
C ALA A 372 -10.78 -6.94 -39.57
N GLY A 373 -10.63 -6.05 -38.59
CA GLY A 373 -11.66 -5.82 -37.60
C GLY A 373 -12.95 -5.26 -38.21
N GLN A 374 -14.07 -5.52 -37.55
CA GLN A 374 -15.40 -5.06 -37.97
C GLN A 374 -16.01 -4.20 -36.86
N PRO A 375 -16.76 -3.14 -37.15
CA PRO A 375 -17.47 -2.41 -36.10
C PRO A 375 -18.46 -3.34 -35.38
N PRO A 376 -18.80 -3.06 -34.10
CA PRO A 376 -19.83 -3.79 -33.38
C PRO A 376 -21.16 -3.82 -34.15
N ALA A 377 -21.95 -4.88 -33.97
CA ALA A 377 -23.29 -4.94 -34.55
C ALA A 377 -24.16 -3.79 -34.04
N ALA A 378 -25.05 -3.27 -34.90
CA ALA A 378 -25.80 -2.04 -34.63
C ALA A 378 -26.71 -2.14 -33.38
N ASP A 379 -27.23 -3.32 -33.10
CA ASP A 379 -28.11 -3.65 -31.96
C ASP A 379 -27.33 -4.12 -30.71
N GLN A 380 -26.04 -4.41 -30.84
CA GLN A 380 -25.20 -4.85 -29.73
C GLN A 380 -24.90 -3.69 -28.78
N ARG A 381 -25.02 -3.96 -27.47
CA ARG A 381 -24.77 -3.01 -26.39
C ARG A 381 -23.44 -3.25 -25.72
N THR A 382 -22.80 -2.18 -25.28
CA THR A 382 -21.51 -2.25 -24.60
C THR A 382 -21.68 -2.74 -23.16
N LEU A 383 -20.84 -3.68 -22.74
CA LEU A 383 -20.69 -4.04 -21.32
C LEU A 383 -19.36 -3.48 -20.82
N LEU A 384 -19.45 -2.37 -20.09
CA LEU A 384 -18.32 -1.63 -19.54
C LEU A 384 -18.36 -1.72 -18.01
N LYS A 385 -17.24 -2.11 -17.41
CA LYS A 385 -16.99 -2.01 -15.97
C LYS A 385 -15.92 -0.94 -15.74
N ALA A 386 -16.22 0.06 -14.93
CA ALA A 386 -15.27 1.09 -14.52
C ALA A 386 -15.12 1.13 -12.99
N SER A 387 -13.88 1.12 -12.52
CA SER A 387 -13.54 1.24 -11.10
C SER A 387 -12.53 2.36 -10.87
N ILE A 388 -12.68 3.08 -9.77
CA ILE A 388 -11.76 4.17 -9.40
C ILE A 388 -10.95 3.74 -8.19
N ASN A 389 -9.63 3.86 -8.31
CA ASN A 389 -8.70 3.82 -7.20
C ASN A 389 -8.32 5.25 -6.83
N SER A 390 -8.96 5.78 -5.78
CA SER A 390 -8.74 7.16 -5.34
C SER A 390 -7.32 7.41 -4.85
N ALA A 391 -6.68 6.43 -4.19
CA ALA A 391 -5.31 6.56 -3.71
C ALA A 391 -4.31 6.73 -4.87
N ARG A 392 -4.61 6.17 -6.04
CA ARG A 392 -3.81 6.36 -7.26
C ARG A 392 -4.31 7.50 -8.13
N SER A 393 -5.53 8.02 -7.95
CA SER A 393 -6.20 8.88 -8.94
C SER A 393 -6.25 8.20 -10.33
N LEU A 394 -6.69 6.94 -10.32
CA LEU A 394 -6.74 6.06 -11.49
C LEU A 394 -8.16 5.50 -11.68
N CYS A 395 -8.68 5.59 -12.91
CA CYS A 395 -9.86 4.86 -13.35
C CYS A 395 -9.43 3.66 -14.22
N GLU A 396 -9.79 2.46 -13.82
CA GLU A 396 -9.61 1.24 -14.63
C GLU A 396 -10.92 0.95 -15.37
N ILE A 397 -10.84 0.73 -16.68
CA ILE A 397 -11.98 0.42 -17.57
C ILE A 397 -11.75 -0.95 -18.20
N HIS A 398 -12.67 -1.88 -17.94
CA HIS A 398 -12.73 -3.19 -18.57
C HIS A 398 -13.94 -3.26 -19.50
N LEU A 399 -13.71 -3.66 -20.75
CA LEU A 399 -14.76 -3.84 -21.76
C LEU A 399 -14.94 -5.32 -22.05
N ASP A 400 -16.05 -5.88 -21.56
CA ASP A 400 -16.38 -7.29 -21.74
C ASP A 400 -17.10 -7.58 -23.06
N GLN A 401 -17.78 -6.56 -23.59
CA GLN A 401 -18.51 -6.61 -24.85
C GLN A 401 -18.54 -5.22 -25.47
N TYR A 402 -18.27 -5.12 -26.77
CA TYR A 402 -18.33 -3.85 -27.50
C TYR A 402 -19.71 -3.67 -28.13
N GLY A 403 -20.31 -2.49 -28.01
CA GLY A 403 -21.59 -2.16 -28.65
C GLY A 403 -21.51 -0.92 -29.52
N SER A 404 -22.58 -0.65 -30.27
CA SER A 404 -22.69 0.53 -31.12
C SER A 404 -22.73 1.85 -30.32
N ASP A 405 -23.01 1.77 -29.02
CA ASP A 405 -23.03 2.88 -28.06
C ASP A 405 -21.69 3.16 -27.35
N LEU A 406 -20.66 2.36 -27.61
CA LEU A 406 -19.36 2.41 -26.91
C LEU A 406 -18.75 3.80 -26.88
N VAL A 407 -18.68 4.49 -28.03
CA VAL A 407 -18.09 5.83 -28.11
C VAL A 407 -18.85 6.84 -27.25
N GLY A 408 -20.17 6.70 -27.17
CA GLY A 408 -21.02 7.53 -26.31
C GLY A 408 -20.72 7.29 -24.82
N LEU A 409 -20.57 6.02 -24.43
CA LEU A 409 -20.23 5.63 -23.05
C LEU A 409 -18.82 6.06 -22.66
N LEU A 410 -17.82 5.86 -23.51
CA LEU A 410 -16.45 6.34 -23.24
C LEU A 410 -16.43 7.86 -23.03
N LYS A 411 -17.17 8.63 -23.85
CA LYS A 411 -17.29 10.09 -23.63
C LYS A 411 -17.96 10.43 -22.29
N GLN A 412 -18.91 9.63 -21.82
CA GLN A 412 -19.54 9.83 -20.50
C GLN A 412 -18.55 9.53 -19.38
N GLU A 413 -17.80 8.43 -19.46
CA GLU A 413 -16.76 8.09 -18.48
C GLU A 413 -15.63 9.12 -18.46
N LEU A 414 -15.15 9.60 -19.61
CA LEU A 414 -14.15 10.67 -19.66
C LEU A 414 -14.65 11.99 -19.05
N ARG A 415 -15.95 12.32 -19.21
CA ARG A 415 -16.55 13.47 -18.52
C ARG A 415 -16.59 13.27 -17.01
N ARG A 416 -16.90 12.05 -16.55
CA ARG A 416 -16.89 11.67 -15.14
C ARG A 416 -15.48 11.79 -14.55
N VAL A 417 -14.48 11.21 -15.20
CA VAL A 417 -13.05 11.28 -14.86
C VAL A 417 -12.59 12.74 -14.71
N ARG A 418 -12.97 13.62 -15.66
CA ARG A 418 -12.66 15.06 -15.58
C ARG A 418 -13.33 15.74 -14.40
N ARG A 419 -14.61 15.45 -14.15
CA ARG A 419 -15.38 16.05 -13.05
C ARG A 419 -14.89 15.60 -11.68
N GLU A 420 -14.44 14.37 -11.57
CA GLU A 420 -13.92 13.76 -10.33
C GLU A 420 -12.40 13.97 -10.18
N GLU A 421 -11.79 14.78 -11.06
CA GLU A 421 -10.36 15.13 -11.04
C GLU A 421 -9.43 13.91 -11.05
N ILE A 422 -9.91 12.80 -11.62
CA ILE A 422 -9.13 11.57 -11.78
C ILE A 422 -8.11 11.80 -12.90
N ASN A 423 -6.83 11.58 -12.61
CA ASN A 423 -5.75 12.00 -13.49
C ASN A 423 -5.44 10.99 -14.60
N LEU A 424 -5.72 9.70 -14.37
CA LEU A 424 -5.33 8.62 -15.26
C LEU A 424 -6.51 7.69 -15.55
N VAL A 425 -6.62 7.23 -16.79
CA VAL A 425 -7.48 6.11 -17.16
C VAL A 425 -6.64 4.99 -17.77
N GLU A 426 -6.81 3.77 -17.28
CA GLU A 426 -6.25 2.54 -17.87
C GLU A 426 -7.39 1.72 -18.44
N MET A 427 -7.30 1.34 -19.71
CA MET A 427 -8.36 0.62 -20.42
C MET A 427 -7.83 -0.68 -21.02
N TYR A 428 -8.59 -1.76 -20.81
CA TYR A 428 -8.26 -3.09 -21.28
C TYR A 428 -9.26 -3.56 -22.34
N LEU A 429 -8.80 -3.72 -23.58
CA LEU A 429 -9.62 -4.19 -24.71
C LEU A 429 -9.31 -5.65 -25.03
N ARG A 430 -10.30 -6.53 -24.96
CA ARG A 430 -10.19 -7.95 -25.32
C ARG A 430 -9.84 -8.13 -26.81
N MET A 431 -8.64 -8.63 -27.13
CA MET A 431 -8.15 -8.78 -28.51
C MET A 431 -8.70 -9.99 -29.27
N THR A 432 -9.51 -10.85 -28.64
CA THR A 432 -10.20 -11.96 -29.30
C THR A 432 -11.50 -11.54 -29.98
N ASP A 433 -11.97 -10.31 -29.73
CA ASP A 433 -13.20 -9.78 -30.31
C ASP A 433 -12.91 -9.06 -31.65
N PRO A 434 -13.67 -9.35 -32.73
CA PRO A 434 -13.47 -8.77 -34.06
C PRO A 434 -13.60 -7.24 -34.10
N ALA A 435 -14.26 -6.61 -33.13
CA ALA A 435 -14.40 -5.17 -33.08
C ALA A 435 -13.22 -4.43 -32.43
N THR A 436 -12.26 -5.14 -31.84
CA THR A 436 -11.09 -4.51 -31.19
C THR A 436 -10.32 -3.53 -32.08
N PRO A 437 -10.00 -3.84 -33.35
CA PRO A 437 -9.29 -2.88 -34.21
C PRO A 437 -10.08 -1.58 -34.42
N TRP A 438 -11.41 -1.66 -34.55
CA TRP A 438 -12.27 -0.49 -34.68
C TRP A 438 -12.37 0.29 -33.37
N VAL A 439 -12.60 -0.41 -32.25
CA VAL A 439 -12.70 0.19 -30.91
C VAL A 439 -11.42 0.91 -30.52
N SER A 440 -10.25 0.32 -30.77
CA SER A 440 -8.95 0.95 -30.54
C SER A 440 -8.84 2.27 -31.29
N ALA A 441 -9.18 2.29 -32.60
CA ALA A 441 -9.12 3.50 -33.41
C ALA A 441 -10.10 4.59 -32.94
N GLU A 442 -11.31 4.22 -32.49
CA GLU A 442 -12.25 5.19 -31.91
C GLU A 442 -11.78 5.71 -30.54
N ALA A 443 -11.17 4.87 -29.72
CA ALA A 443 -10.58 5.30 -28.45
C ALA A 443 -9.41 6.26 -28.65
N GLU A 444 -8.56 6.03 -29.65
CA GLU A 444 -7.47 6.94 -30.02
C GLU A 444 -7.98 8.34 -30.39
N LYS A 445 -9.11 8.44 -31.11
CA LYS A 445 -9.77 9.73 -31.40
C LYS A 445 -10.26 10.46 -30.15
N LEU A 446 -10.44 9.76 -29.03
CA LEU A 446 -10.79 10.35 -27.73
C LEU A 446 -9.56 10.72 -26.89
N GLY A 447 -8.35 10.45 -27.39
CA GLY A 447 -7.08 10.74 -26.72
C GLY A 447 -6.53 9.57 -25.90
N PHE A 448 -7.09 8.36 -26.03
CA PHE A 448 -6.40 7.17 -25.54
C PHE A 448 -5.20 6.85 -26.43
N PHE A 449 -4.21 6.15 -25.91
CA PHE A 449 -3.08 5.67 -26.70
C PHE A 449 -2.61 4.31 -26.19
N PHE A 450 -2.03 3.52 -27.09
CA PHE A 450 -1.51 2.19 -26.79
C PHE A 450 -0.30 2.24 -25.88
N THR A 451 -0.28 1.37 -24.87
CA THR A 451 0.88 1.22 -23.95
C THR A 451 1.37 -0.21 -23.78
N GLY A 452 0.67 -1.20 -24.34
CA GLY A 452 1.13 -2.59 -24.34
C GLY A 452 0.03 -3.61 -24.50
N VAL A 453 0.35 -4.85 -24.14
CA VAL A 453 -0.59 -5.96 -24.08
C VAL A 453 -0.48 -6.65 -22.73
N LEU A 454 -1.57 -7.28 -22.29
CA LEU A 454 -1.58 -8.13 -21.10
C LEU A 454 -2.29 -9.44 -21.43
N PRO A 455 -1.54 -10.55 -21.57
CA PRO A 455 -2.13 -11.86 -21.75
C PRO A 455 -2.87 -12.36 -20.52
N GLU A 456 -3.74 -13.35 -20.72
CA GLU A 456 -4.41 -14.10 -19.64
C GLU A 456 -5.35 -13.28 -18.72
N THR A 457 -5.86 -12.15 -19.18
CA THR A 457 -6.97 -11.46 -18.48
C THR A 457 -8.24 -12.30 -18.50
N ARG A 458 -9.24 -11.95 -17.70
CA ARG A 458 -10.53 -12.67 -17.61
C ARG A 458 -11.18 -12.95 -18.98
N GLY A 459 -11.05 -12.00 -19.91
CA GLY A 459 -11.60 -12.09 -21.28
C GLY A 459 -10.66 -12.71 -22.32
N GLY A 460 -9.46 -13.15 -21.93
CA GLY A 460 -8.37 -13.51 -22.84
C GLY A 460 -7.29 -12.43 -22.88
N ASP A 461 -6.52 -12.36 -23.95
CA ASP A 461 -5.44 -11.37 -24.03
C ASP A 461 -6.00 -9.97 -24.31
N ALA A 462 -5.50 -8.96 -23.60
CA ALA A 462 -5.98 -7.58 -23.67
C ALA A 462 -4.95 -6.63 -24.30
N LEU A 463 -5.44 -5.70 -25.11
CA LEU A 463 -4.73 -4.49 -25.49
C LEU A 463 -4.84 -3.51 -24.32
N VAL A 464 -3.71 -2.94 -23.90
CA VAL A 464 -3.66 -1.94 -22.83
C VAL A 464 -3.54 -0.56 -23.46
N MET A 465 -4.47 0.32 -23.11
CA MET A 465 -4.47 1.72 -23.52
C MET A 465 -4.57 2.64 -22.31
N GLN A 466 -3.97 3.81 -22.38
CA GLN A 466 -4.06 4.83 -21.34
C GLN A 466 -4.62 6.13 -21.88
N TYR A 467 -5.25 6.92 -21.02
CA TYR A 467 -5.66 8.30 -21.29
C TYR A 467 -5.20 9.17 -20.12
N PHE A 468 -4.54 10.28 -20.45
CA PHE A 468 -4.07 11.26 -19.47
C PHE A 468 -5.05 12.41 -19.34
N ASN A 469 -5.44 12.70 -18.09
CA ASN A 469 -6.25 13.84 -17.73
C ASN A 469 -5.39 14.88 -17.00
N GLY A 470 -4.67 15.69 -17.79
CA GLY A 470 -3.78 16.74 -17.26
C GLY A 470 -2.47 16.22 -16.67
N ILE A 471 -2.06 14.99 -17.02
CA ILE A 471 -0.75 14.43 -16.69
C ILE A 471 0.22 14.76 -17.83
N GLN A 472 1.45 15.13 -17.46
CA GLN A 472 2.62 15.10 -18.34
C GLN A 472 3.66 14.19 -17.72
N ILE A 473 4.38 13.45 -18.55
CA ILE A 473 5.45 12.55 -18.14
C ILE A 473 6.73 12.96 -18.84
N ASP A 474 7.81 13.07 -18.07
CA ASP A 474 9.15 13.10 -18.64
C ASP A 474 9.59 11.65 -18.90
N TYR A 475 9.57 11.25 -20.17
CA TYR A 475 9.98 9.93 -20.62
C TYR A 475 11.48 9.68 -20.42
N GLY A 476 12.31 10.72 -20.39
CA GLY A 476 13.77 10.62 -20.19
C GLY A 476 14.15 10.22 -18.77
N ASP A 477 13.28 10.50 -17.80
CA ASP A 477 13.46 10.14 -16.39
C ASP A 477 13.11 8.66 -16.10
N LEU A 478 12.52 7.94 -17.05
CA LEU A 478 12.10 6.55 -16.84
C LEU A 478 13.29 5.60 -17.01
N VAL A 479 13.68 4.94 -15.90
CA VAL A 479 14.74 3.94 -15.90
C VAL A 479 14.20 2.62 -16.44
N ILE A 480 14.65 2.24 -17.63
CA ILE A 480 14.31 0.97 -18.29
C ILE A 480 15.57 0.11 -18.41
N GLU A 481 15.50 -1.11 -17.92
CA GLU A 481 16.67 -2.02 -17.88
C GLU A 481 16.91 -2.74 -19.21
N ARG A 482 15.84 -3.11 -19.92
CA ARG A 482 15.93 -3.91 -21.15
C ARG A 482 15.87 -3.05 -22.41
N PRO A 483 16.81 -3.22 -23.37
CA PRO A 483 16.78 -2.48 -24.64
C PRO A 483 15.47 -2.65 -25.42
N GLU A 484 14.90 -3.85 -25.39
CA GLU A 484 13.65 -4.18 -26.06
C GLU A 484 12.44 -3.46 -25.44
N THR A 485 12.47 -3.22 -24.13
CA THR A 485 11.46 -2.44 -23.39
C THR A 485 11.66 -0.95 -23.62
N ALA A 486 12.90 -0.48 -23.75
CA ALA A 486 13.19 0.90 -24.13
C ALA A 486 12.72 1.22 -25.56
N ALA A 487 12.76 0.23 -26.47
CA ALA A 487 12.16 0.37 -27.80
C ALA A 487 10.63 0.50 -27.74
N LEU A 488 9.96 -0.27 -26.86
CA LEU A 488 8.53 -0.11 -26.61
C LEU A 488 8.22 1.28 -26.03
N LEU A 489 9.01 1.75 -25.06
CA LEU A 489 8.82 3.08 -24.47
C LEU A 489 8.89 4.20 -25.52
N ARG A 490 9.86 4.14 -26.43
CA ARG A 490 9.95 5.10 -27.55
C ARG A 490 8.69 5.07 -28.41
N TYR A 491 8.27 3.87 -28.82
CA TYR A 491 7.03 3.73 -29.60
C TYR A 491 5.82 4.32 -28.86
N VAL A 492 5.67 4.05 -27.57
CA VAL A 492 4.56 4.58 -26.77
C VAL A 492 4.64 6.09 -26.63
N SER A 493 5.83 6.67 -26.41
CA SER A 493 6.01 8.13 -26.30
C SER A 493 5.65 8.87 -27.59
N GLU A 494 5.86 8.26 -28.76
CA GLU A 494 5.45 8.83 -30.05
C GLU A 494 3.93 8.79 -30.28
N ARG A 495 3.19 8.06 -29.42
CA ARG A 495 1.74 7.89 -29.49
C ARG A 495 0.98 8.62 -28.38
N ASP A 496 1.67 9.09 -27.34
CA ASP A 496 1.04 9.94 -26.33
C ASP A 496 0.61 11.27 -26.98
N PRO A 497 -0.69 11.60 -26.99
CA PRO A 497 -1.18 12.84 -27.59
C PRO A 497 -0.72 14.11 -26.84
N ASN A 498 -0.09 13.98 -25.67
CA ASN A 498 0.39 15.08 -24.84
C ASN A 498 1.91 15.29 -24.85
N ASN A 499 2.67 14.44 -25.57
CA ASN A 499 4.13 14.47 -25.62
C ASN A 499 4.69 15.46 -26.64
#